data_AF-A0A0K2V6F7-F1
#
_entry.id   AF-A0A0K2V6F7-F1
#
_cell.length_a   1.000
_cell.length_b   1.000
_cell.length_c   1.000
_cell.angle_alpha   90.00
_cell.angle_beta   90.00
_cell.angle_gamma   90.00
#
_symmetry.space_group_name_H-M   'P 1'
#
loop_
_entity.id
_entity.type
_entity.pdbx_description
1 polymer ?
#
loop_
_entity_poly.entity_id
_entity_poly.type
_entity_poly.pdbx_seq_one_letter_code
_entity_poly.pdbx_strand_id
1 'polypeptide(L)'
;MIKEKVGAVSPKVTSPLKSPKTTTTTTTTTTTTTITTSTTTTTTTTTSTTTTTTTTTTTTTTTTMTTSSTTTKPLCSSTNGQKCVFPFKYKGETYDKCTTAENGGIPWCANSVYASLEANGYGNCGSDCETEPTPSPTICQTSTGKACIFPFVYSGQRYENCTTVDNGGTKWCATSVDANKNYQGYGNCNIALCS
;
A
#
# COMPACT_ATOMS: atom_id res chain seq x y z
N MET A 1 -31.39 -6.64 61.53
CA MET A 1 -31.06 -7.48 60.37
C MET A 1 -29.63 -7.18 59.97
N ILE A 2 -28.83 -8.24 59.86
CA ILE A 2 -27.52 -8.41 59.17
C ILE A 2 -26.39 -7.40 59.39
N LYS A 3 -25.35 -7.93 60.05
CA LYS A 3 -23.95 -7.50 60.08
C LYS A 3 -23.30 -7.80 58.73
N GLU A 4 -22.43 -6.93 58.22
CA GLU A 4 -21.21 -7.36 57.53
C GLU A 4 -20.03 -6.47 57.92
N LYS A 5 -18.92 -7.15 58.14
CA LYS A 5 -17.73 -6.71 58.89
C LYS A 5 -16.60 -6.65 57.88
N VAL A 6 -16.12 -5.45 57.56
CA VAL A 6 -14.91 -5.25 56.74
C VAL A 6 -13.70 -5.74 57.53
N GLY A 7 -13.10 -6.83 57.04
CA GLY A 7 -11.88 -7.42 57.59
C GLY A 7 -10.63 -6.78 56.98
N ALA A 8 -9.79 -6.21 57.84
CA ALA A 8 -8.44 -5.78 57.52
C ALA A 8 -7.51 -6.99 57.32
N VAL A 9 -6.67 -6.97 56.30
CA VAL A 9 -5.61 -7.95 56.07
C VAL A 9 -4.26 -7.29 56.31
N SER A 10 -3.53 -7.81 57.30
CA SER A 10 -2.18 -7.40 57.70
C SER A 10 -1.10 -7.84 56.70
N PRO A 11 0.05 -7.14 56.63
CA PRO A 11 1.20 -7.55 55.83
C PRO A 11 1.95 -8.70 56.53
N LYS A 12 2.15 -9.81 55.80
CA LYS A 12 2.93 -10.97 56.24
C LYS A 12 4.42 -10.74 55.94
N VAL A 13 5.21 -10.63 57.00
CA VAL A 13 6.67 -10.59 56.99
C VAL A 13 7.20 -12.01 56.71
N THR A 14 8.10 -12.17 55.73
CA THR A 14 8.74 -13.45 55.41
C THR A 14 10.21 -13.40 55.81
N SER A 15 10.60 -14.26 56.77
CA SER A 15 11.97 -14.47 57.22
C SER A 15 12.77 -15.38 56.26
N PRO A 16 14.11 -15.33 56.25
CA PRO A 16 14.95 -16.07 55.31
C PRO A 16 15.09 -17.56 55.67
N LEU A 17 14.94 -18.43 54.67
CA LEU A 17 15.15 -19.88 54.78
C LEU A 17 16.60 -20.24 54.45
N LYS A 18 17.22 -21.02 55.32
CA LYS A 18 18.61 -21.50 55.31
C LYS A 18 18.81 -22.58 54.23
N SER A 19 19.84 -22.44 53.38
CA SER A 19 20.19 -23.40 52.32
C SER A 19 20.69 -24.75 52.86
N PRO A 20 20.38 -25.87 52.18
CA PRO A 20 20.98 -27.17 52.46
C PRO A 20 22.39 -27.28 51.88
N LYS A 21 23.29 -27.91 52.64
CA LYS A 21 24.67 -28.27 52.26
C LYS A 21 24.62 -29.55 51.42
N THR A 22 24.87 -29.43 50.12
CA THR A 22 24.95 -30.58 49.21
C THR A 22 26.41 -31.05 49.09
N THR A 23 26.65 -32.31 49.40
CA THR A 23 27.93 -33.00 49.22
C THR A 23 28.08 -33.40 47.75
N THR A 24 29.11 -32.89 47.08
CA THR A 24 29.41 -33.20 45.67
C THR A 24 30.35 -34.40 45.60
N THR A 25 29.87 -35.50 45.03
CA THR A 25 30.67 -36.69 44.66
C THR A 25 31.37 -36.41 43.33
N THR A 26 32.69 -36.51 43.29
CA THR A 26 33.51 -36.33 42.08
C THR A 26 33.47 -37.60 41.23
N THR A 27 32.77 -37.58 40.11
CA THR A 27 32.85 -38.61 39.07
C THR A 27 33.82 -38.12 37.98
N THR A 28 34.95 -38.82 37.83
CA THR A 28 35.92 -38.56 36.77
C THR A 28 35.39 -39.12 35.46
N THR A 29 34.91 -38.24 34.58
CA THR A 29 34.53 -38.60 33.19
C THR A 29 35.74 -38.38 32.29
N THR A 30 36.26 -39.46 31.70
CA THR A 30 37.30 -39.40 30.67
C THR A 30 36.68 -38.95 29.36
N THR A 31 36.96 -37.70 28.96
CA THR A 31 36.51 -37.14 27.68
C THR A 31 37.46 -37.61 26.58
N THR A 32 37.00 -38.51 25.71
CA THR A 32 37.68 -38.84 24.46
C THR A 32 37.39 -37.75 23.43
N THR A 33 38.41 -36.96 23.10
CA THR A 33 38.32 -35.92 22.06
C THR A 33 38.39 -36.57 20.68
N THR A 34 37.24 -36.78 20.04
CA THR A 34 37.17 -37.15 18.63
C THR A 34 37.40 -35.89 17.79
N ILE A 35 38.58 -35.78 17.17
CA ILE A 35 38.90 -34.74 16.18
C ILE A 35 38.01 -34.98 14.97
N THR A 36 36.95 -34.17 14.85
CA THR A 36 36.07 -34.18 13.68
C THR A 36 36.59 -33.13 12.72
N THR A 37 37.25 -33.57 11.66
CA THR A 37 37.71 -32.69 10.58
C THR A 37 36.49 -32.15 9.85
N SER A 38 36.09 -30.92 10.18
CA SER A 38 35.09 -30.17 9.42
C SER A 38 35.69 -29.70 8.10
N THR A 39 35.45 -30.45 7.04
CA THR A 39 35.67 -29.97 5.66
C THR A 39 34.70 -28.84 5.36
N THR A 40 35.22 -27.62 5.33
CA THR A 40 34.50 -26.44 4.84
C THR A 40 34.38 -26.54 3.32
N THR A 41 33.21 -26.97 2.83
CA THR A 41 32.88 -26.87 1.41
C THR A 41 32.57 -25.41 1.09
N THR A 42 33.54 -24.70 0.52
CA THR A 42 33.33 -23.36 -0.05
C THR A 42 32.46 -23.50 -1.29
N THR A 43 31.15 -23.27 -1.15
CA THR A 43 30.24 -23.16 -2.29
C THR A 43 30.47 -21.79 -2.94
N THR A 44 31.22 -21.77 -4.03
CA THR A 44 31.38 -20.57 -4.87
C THR A 44 30.05 -20.31 -5.58
N THR A 45 29.25 -19.39 -5.04
CA THR A 45 28.05 -18.88 -5.72
C THR A 45 28.50 -18.02 -6.89
N THR A 46 28.49 -18.59 -8.09
CA THR A 46 28.74 -17.87 -9.34
C THR A 46 27.54 -16.95 -9.61
N THR A 47 27.61 -15.70 -9.17
CA THR A 47 26.66 -14.65 -9.57
C THR A 47 26.79 -14.46 -11.08
N SER A 48 25.85 -15.06 -11.82
CA SER A 48 25.69 -14.80 -13.24
C SER A 48 25.06 -13.42 -13.38
N THR A 49 25.90 -12.41 -13.62
CA THR A 49 25.45 -11.07 -14.01
C THR A 49 24.79 -11.18 -15.38
N THR A 50 23.47 -11.30 -15.40
CA THR A 50 22.69 -11.14 -16.62
C THR A 50 22.70 -9.66 -16.99
N THR A 51 23.60 -9.28 -17.90
CA THR A 51 23.59 -7.96 -18.52
C THR A 51 22.34 -7.86 -19.39
N THR A 52 21.27 -7.30 -18.84
CA THR A 52 20.07 -6.95 -19.61
C THR A 52 20.45 -5.81 -20.54
N THR A 53 20.69 -6.11 -21.81
CA THR A 53 20.85 -5.10 -22.85
C THR A 53 19.51 -4.38 -23.03
N THR A 54 19.34 -3.25 -22.36
CA THR A 54 18.24 -2.32 -22.60
C THR A 54 18.35 -1.85 -24.03
N THR A 55 17.52 -2.41 -24.91
CA THR A 55 17.38 -1.92 -26.27
C THR A 55 16.58 -0.63 -26.19
N THR A 56 17.27 0.50 -26.13
CA THR A 56 16.64 1.82 -26.24
C THR A 56 16.08 1.92 -27.65
N THR A 57 14.78 1.63 -27.81
CA THR A 57 14.07 1.92 -29.05
C THR A 57 13.97 3.44 -29.14
N THR A 58 14.92 4.07 -29.83
CA THR A 58 14.82 5.47 -30.22
C THR A 58 13.68 5.58 -31.22
N THR A 59 12.48 5.91 -30.72
CA THR A 59 11.37 6.29 -31.59
C THR A 59 11.75 7.60 -32.26
N THR A 60 12.16 7.54 -33.52
CA THR A 60 12.39 8.71 -34.36
C THR A 60 11.03 9.37 -34.62
N THR A 61 10.64 10.28 -33.73
CA THR A 61 9.48 11.14 -33.92
C THR A 61 9.73 11.97 -35.18
N THR A 62 9.04 11.62 -36.26
CA THR A 62 9.03 12.44 -37.47
C THR A 62 8.31 13.73 -37.12
N THR A 63 9.08 14.81 -36.96
CA THR A 63 8.58 16.16 -36.71
C THR A 63 7.90 16.64 -37.99
N THR A 64 6.62 16.29 -38.15
CA THR A 64 5.76 16.96 -39.12
C THR A 64 5.60 18.38 -38.62
N MET A 65 6.24 19.34 -39.30
CA MET A 65 6.02 20.76 -39.07
C MET A 65 4.59 21.09 -39.49
N THR A 66 3.66 20.95 -38.56
CA THR A 66 2.27 21.36 -38.73
C THR A 66 2.06 22.63 -37.93
N THR A 67 1.76 23.66 -38.70
CA THR A 67 1.45 25.03 -38.35
C THR A 67 0.46 25.12 -37.18
N SER A 68 0.74 26.07 -36.28
CA SER A 68 -0.02 26.49 -35.10
C SER A 68 -1.53 26.23 -35.12
N SER A 69 -2.00 25.41 -34.19
CA SER A 69 -3.31 25.58 -33.54
C SER A 69 -3.24 24.99 -32.13
N THR A 70 -3.79 25.72 -31.17
CA THR A 70 -3.77 25.47 -29.72
C THR A 70 -4.22 24.06 -29.34
N THR A 71 -3.33 23.28 -28.71
CA THR A 71 -3.64 21.99 -28.07
C THR A 71 -4.70 22.17 -27.00
N THR A 72 -5.96 21.99 -27.40
CA THR A 72 -7.10 22.09 -26.49
C THR A 72 -7.26 20.70 -25.86
N LYS A 73 -6.81 20.54 -24.61
CA LYS A 73 -7.19 19.42 -23.74
C LYS A 73 -8.70 19.16 -23.92
N PRO A 74 -9.17 17.90 -24.06
CA PRO A 74 -10.57 17.65 -24.43
C PRO A 74 -11.49 18.39 -23.47
N LEU A 75 -12.44 19.13 -24.05
CA LEU A 75 -13.46 19.86 -23.31
C LEU A 75 -14.34 18.82 -22.62
N CYS A 76 -14.06 18.56 -21.35
CA CYS A 76 -14.85 17.67 -20.52
C CYS A 76 -15.82 18.53 -19.71
N SER A 77 -17.12 18.31 -19.94
CA SER A 77 -18.20 18.99 -19.24
C SER A 77 -18.97 17.99 -18.38
N SER A 78 -19.54 18.47 -17.29
CA SER A 78 -20.52 17.68 -16.55
C SER A 78 -21.81 17.50 -17.36
N THR A 79 -22.62 16.53 -16.96
CA THR A 79 -23.99 16.29 -17.46
C THR A 79 -24.91 17.51 -17.40
N ASN A 80 -24.59 18.50 -16.55
CA ASN A 80 -25.31 19.77 -16.43
C ASN A 80 -24.66 20.90 -17.25
N GLY A 81 -23.71 20.59 -18.13
CA GLY A 81 -23.01 21.55 -19.00
C GLY A 81 -21.94 22.40 -18.31
N GLN A 82 -21.68 22.19 -17.01
CA GLN A 82 -20.61 22.89 -16.30
C GLN A 82 -19.26 22.31 -16.68
N LYS A 83 -18.32 23.16 -17.10
CA LYS A 83 -16.96 22.72 -17.46
C LYS A 83 -16.22 22.14 -16.27
N CYS A 84 -15.52 21.04 -16.50
CA CYS A 84 -14.61 20.49 -15.52
C CYS A 84 -13.34 21.34 -15.39
N VAL A 85 -12.85 21.48 -14.16
CA VAL A 85 -11.58 22.13 -13.82
C VAL A 85 -10.56 21.04 -13.51
N PHE A 86 -9.45 21.06 -14.24
CA PHE A 86 -8.33 20.14 -14.03
C PHE A 86 -7.00 20.93 -13.98
N PRO A 87 -6.03 20.53 -13.15
CA PRO A 87 -6.17 19.55 -12.06
C PRO A 87 -7.10 20.05 -10.94
N PHE A 88 -7.70 19.13 -10.21
CA PHE A 88 -8.36 19.41 -8.93
C PHE A 88 -7.91 18.42 -7.86
N LYS A 89 -8.05 18.80 -6.59
CA LYS A 89 -7.80 17.95 -5.43
C LYS A 89 -9.10 17.52 -4.77
N TYR A 90 -9.12 16.28 -4.32
CA TYR A 90 -10.19 15.74 -3.48
C TYR A 90 -9.61 14.77 -2.48
N LYS A 91 -9.79 15.07 -1.18
CA LYS A 91 -9.23 14.28 -0.07
C LYS A 91 -7.71 14.11 -0.16
N GLY A 92 -7.01 15.16 -0.58
CA GLY A 92 -5.55 15.19 -0.67
C GLY A 92 -4.96 14.59 -1.95
N GLU A 93 -5.76 13.92 -2.78
CA GLU A 93 -5.33 13.36 -4.06
C GLU A 93 -5.61 14.33 -5.20
N THR A 94 -4.70 14.37 -6.20
CA THR A 94 -4.84 15.24 -7.38
C THR A 94 -5.39 14.44 -8.57
N TYR A 95 -6.33 15.04 -9.30
CA TYR A 95 -7.03 14.45 -10.43
C TYR A 95 -6.95 15.35 -11.67
N ASP A 96 -6.41 14.82 -12.76
CA ASP A 96 -6.30 15.50 -14.05
C ASP A 96 -7.43 15.14 -15.05
N LYS A 97 -8.32 14.24 -14.64
CA LYS A 97 -9.46 13.72 -15.39
C LYS A 97 -10.59 13.30 -14.44
N CYS A 98 -11.72 12.85 -14.99
CA CYS A 98 -12.84 12.37 -14.18
C CYS A 98 -12.44 11.21 -13.28
N THR A 99 -12.94 11.21 -12.05
CA THR A 99 -12.71 10.14 -11.08
C THR A 99 -14.02 9.54 -10.60
N THR A 100 -14.01 8.27 -10.21
CA THR A 100 -15.15 7.59 -9.57
C THR A 100 -15.08 7.63 -8.04
N ALA A 101 -14.09 8.34 -7.49
CA ALA A 101 -13.82 8.41 -6.06
C ALA A 101 -15.08 8.78 -5.27
N GLU A 102 -15.52 7.89 -4.38
CA GLU A 102 -16.66 8.09 -3.48
C GLU A 102 -17.98 8.49 -4.15
N ASN A 103 -18.15 8.20 -5.45
CA ASN A 103 -19.36 8.56 -6.19
C ASN A 103 -20.08 7.31 -6.76
N GLY A 104 -20.03 6.20 -6.04
CA GLY A 104 -20.73 4.96 -6.42
C GLY A 104 -20.36 4.40 -7.79
N GLY A 105 -19.12 4.64 -8.26
CA GLY A 105 -18.66 4.25 -9.60
C GLY A 105 -19.04 5.24 -10.71
N ILE A 106 -19.79 6.30 -10.41
CA ILE A 106 -20.15 7.34 -11.39
C ILE A 106 -18.99 8.32 -11.51
N PRO A 107 -18.45 8.56 -12.72
CA PRO A 107 -17.34 9.48 -12.91
C PRO A 107 -17.78 10.94 -12.67
N TRP A 108 -16.97 11.70 -11.95
CA TRP A 108 -17.18 13.11 -11.66
C TRP A 108 -15.89 13.92 -11.75
N CYS A 109 -16.05 15.24 -11.90
CA CYS A 109 -14.97 16.22 -11.92
C CYS A 109 -15.33 17.43 -11.07
N ALA A 110 -14.33 18.21 -10.64
CA ALA A 110 -14.60 19.51 -10.04
C ALA A 110 -15.13 20.49 -11.10
N ASN A 111 -16.18 21.25 -10.79
CA ASN A 111 -16.64 22.38 -11.62
C ASN A 111 -16.09 23.72 -11.12
N SER A 112 -15.52 23.73 -9.91
CA SER A 112 -14.87 24.86 -9.27
C SER A 112 -13.91 24.35 -8.20
N VAL A 113 -12.82 25.10 -7.99
CA VAL A 113 -11.78 24.77 -7.00
C VAL A 113 -11.45 26.00 -6.17
N TYR A 114 -10.99 25.79 -4.95
CA TYR A 114 -10.30 26.84 -4.19
C TYR A 114 -8.90 27.12 -4.78
N ALA A 115 -8.23 28.16 -4.27
CA ALA A 115 -6.83 28.45 -4.64
C ALA A 115 -5.87 27.28 -4.36
N SER A 116 -6.21 26.40 -3.41
CA SER A 116 -5.46 25.17 -3.09
C SER A 116 -5.66 24.03 -4.08
N LEU A 117 -6.49 24.22 -5.12
CA LEU A 117 -7.03 23.22 -6.04
C LEU A 117 -8.06 22.26 -5.44
N GLU A 118 -8.36 22.35 -4.14
CA GLU A 118 -9.39 21.51 -3.53
C GLU A 118 -10.76 21.81 -4.15
N ALA A 119 -11.49 20.75 -4.52
CA ALA A 119 -12.80 20.84 -5.15
C ALA A 119 -13.76 21.61 -4.23
N ASN A 120 -14.29 22.72 -4.75
CA ASN A 120 -15.33 23.53 -4.10
C ASN A 120 -16.73 23.22 -4.66
N GLY A 121 -16.79 22.58 -5.82
CA GLY A 121 -18.02 22.04 -6.41
C GLY A 121 -17.69 20.97 -7.43
N TYR A 122 -18.66 20.11 -7.74
CA TYR A 122 -18.48 18.97 -8.64
C TYR A 122 -19.69 18.74 -9.54
N GLY A 123 -19.46 17.97 -10.61
CA GLY A 123 -20.52 17.46 -11.46
C GLY A 123 -20.17 16.10 -12.04
N ASN A 124 -21.19 15.27 -12.30
CA ASN A 124 -21.01 13.99 -12.98
C ASN A 124 -20.55 14.25 -14.41
N CYS A 125 -19.49 13.57 -14.82
CA CYS A 125 -18.88 13.77 -16.12
C CYS A 125 -19.82 13.36 -17.25
N GLY A 126 -19.84 14.17 -18.31
CA GLY A 126 -20.50 13.86 -19.56
C GLY A 126 -19.72 12.82 -20.37
N SER A 127 -20.34 12.36 -21.46
CA SER A 127 -19.75 11.36 -22.36
C SER A 127 -18.57 11.88 -23.18
N ASP A 128 -18.36 13.20 -23.21
CA ASP A 128 -17.24 13.92 -23.82
C ASP A 128 -15.95 13.86 -22.96
N CYS A 129 -16.05 13.37 -21.73
CA CYS A 129 -14.91 13.24 -20.84
C CYS A 129 -14.14 11.94 -21.08
N GLU A 130 -12.81 12.04 -21.19
CA GLU A 130 -11.94 10.88 -20.99
C GLU A 130 -12.15 10.36 -19.56
N THR A 131 -12.85 9.23 -19.44
CA THR A 131 -12.90 8.44 -18.22
C THR A 131 -11.70 7.51 -18.16
N GLU A 132 -11.23 7.15 -16.96
CA GLU A 132 -10.42 5.93 -16.80
C GLU A 132 -11.09 4.79 -17.60
N PRO A 133 -10.32 3.98 -18.35
CA PRO A 133 -10.91 2.80 -18.97
C PRO A 133 -11.57 2.00 -17.85
N THR A 134 -12.89 1.78 -17.97
CA THR A 134 -13.65 0.97 -17.03
C THR A 134 -12.92 -0.36 -16.90
N PRO A 135 -12.31 -0.69 -15.74
CA PRO A 135 -11.59 -1.94 -15.62
C PRO A 135 -12.63 -3.03 -15.82
N SER A 136 -12.41 -3.86 -16.85
CA SER A 136 -13.14 -5.11 -17.05
C SER A 136 -13.27 -5.83 -15.70
N PRO A 137 -14.42 -6.47 -15.37
CA PRO A 137 -14.78 -6.91 -14.01
C PRO A 137 -13.84 -7.95 -13.36
N THR A 138 -12.73 -8.30 -13.99
CA THR A 138 -11.69 -9.21 -13.50
C THR A 138 -10.52 -8.50 -12.80
N ILE A 139 -10.51 -7.17 -12.70
CA ILE A 139 -9.45 -6.41 -12.02
C ILE A 139 -9.88 -6.10 -10.59
N CYS A 140 -9.04 -6.44 -9.62
CA CYS A 140 -9.24 -6.10 -8.21
C CYS A 140 -9.43 -4.59 -8.02
N GLN A 141 -10.51 -4.22 -7.32
CA GLN A 141 -10.92 -2.83 -7.08
C GLN A 141 -11.09 -2.55 -5.59
N THR A 142 -11.06 -1.28 -5.22
CA THR A 142 -11.44 -0.80 -3.90
C THR A 142 -12.96 -0.85 -3.74
N SER A 143 -13.44 -0.77 -2.49
CA SER A 143 -14.87 -0.61 -2.16
C SER A 143 -15.49 0.66 -2.75
N THR A 144 -14.66 1.61 -3.19
CA THR A 144 -15.07 2.85 -3.86
C THR A 144 -14.94 2.79 -5.38
N GLY A 145 -14.62 1.61 -5.95
CA GLY A 145 -14.55 1.37 -7.40
C GLY A 145 -13.27 1.86 -8.07
N LYS A 146 -12.21 2.16 -7.31
CA LYS A 146 -10.88 2.45 -7.90
C LYS A 146 -10.16 1.14 -8.17
N ALA A 147 -9.46 1.04 -9.30
CA ALA A 147 -8.60 -0.11 -9.56
C ALA A 147 -7.43 -0.16 -8.57
N CYS A 148 -7.12 -1.35 -8.08
CA CYS A 148 -5.88 -1.59 -7.36
C CYS A 148 -4.71 -1.64 -8.35
N ILE A 149 -3.59 -1.02 -7.96
CA ILE A 149 -2.32 -1.08 -8.70
C ILE A 149 -1.45 -2.13 -8.04
N PHE A 150 -1.13 -3.18 -8.80
CA PHE A 150 -0.16 -4.19 -8.41
C PHE A 150 0.98 -4.27 -9.43
N PRO A 151 2.22 -4.54 -8.98
CA PRO A 151 2.66 -4.50 -7.59
C PRO A 151 2.73 -3.06 -7.06
N PHE A 152 2.66 -2.90 -5.74
CA PHE A 152 2.99 -1.66 -5.06
C PHE A 152 3.94 -1.90 -3.88
N VAL A 153 4.60 -0.85 -3.41
CA VAL A 153 5.54 -0.87 -2.29
C VAL A 153 4.96 -0.07 -1.12
N TYR A 154 4.95 -0.68 0.06
CA TYR A 154 4.58 -0.05 1.33
C TYR A 154 5.57 -0.46 2.42
N SER A 155 6.12 0.52 3.16
CA SER A 155 7.14 0.28 4.19
C SER A 155 8.34 -0.56 3.68
N GLY A 156 8.75 -0.30 2.43
CA GLY A 156 9.84 -1.03 1.76
C GLY A 156 9.50 -2.45 1.31
N GLN A 157 8.27 -2.93 1.55
CA GLN A 157 7.82 -4.26 1.15
C GLN A 157 6.93 -4.20 -0.08
N ARG A 158 7.11 -5.14 -1.00
CA ARG A 158 6.36 -5.23 -2.26
C ARG A 158 5.15 -6.15 -2.09
N TYR A 159 3.98 -5.66 -2.51
CA TYR A 159 2.70 -6.36 -2.43
C TYR A 159 2.12 -6.58 -3.82
N GLU A 160 1.70 -7.81 -4.07
CA GLU A 160 1.05 -8.25 -5.32
C GLU A 160 -0.47 -8.34 -5.20
N ASN A 161 -0.98 -8.29 -3.98
CA ASN A 161 -2.38 -8.43 -3.64
C ASN A 161 -2.72 -7.47 -2.50
N CYS A 162 -4.01 -7.37 -2.17
CA CYS A 162 -4.43 -6.58 -1.03
C CYS A 162 -3.77 -7.07 0.27
N THR A 163 -3.23 -6.13 1.04
CA THR A 163 -2.56 -6.38 2.31
C THR A 163 -3.39 -5.86 3.48
N THR A 164 -3.24 -6.45 4.66
CA THR A 164 -3.87 -5.96 5.90
C THR A 164 -2.89 -5.16 6.77
N VAL A 165 -1.63 -5.08 6.35
CA VAL A 165 -0.54 -4.41 7.07
C VAL A 165 -0.93 -2.95 7.35
N ASP A 166 -0.79 -2.55 8.61
CA ASP A 166 -1.04 -1.19 9.11
C ASP A 166 -2.44 -0.60 8.80
N ASN A 167 -3.45 -1.45 8.56
CA ASN A 167 -4.82 -1.02 8.27
C ASN A 167 -5.89 -1.71 9.14
N GLY A 168 -5.55 -2.01 10.40
CA GLY A 168 -6.52 -2.54 11.38
C GLY A 168 -7.20 -3.85 10.98
N GLY A 169 -6.52 -4.69 10.17
CA GLY A 169 -7.06 -5.94 9.65
C GLY A 169 -7.90 -5.80 8.37
N THR A 170 -8.19 -4.58 7.91
CA THR A 170 -8.89 -4.34 6.65
C THR A 170 -7.92 -4.45 5.48
N LYS A 171 -8.27 -5.27 4.47
CA LYS A 171 -7.46 -5.41 3.26
C LYS A 171 -7.47 -4.12 2.44
N TRP A 172 -6.31 -3.67 2.00
CA TRP A 172 -6.14 -2.47 1.17
C TRP A 172 -5.11 -2.70 0.07
N CYS A 173 -5.18 -1.86 -0.97
CA CYS A 173 -4.25 -1.82 -2.09
C CYS A 173 -3.89 -0.38 -2.44
N ALA A 174 -2.75 -0.18 -3.12
CA ALA A 174 -2.44 1.12 -3.70
C ALA A 174 -3.40 1.44 -4.86
N THR A 175 -3.82 2.69 -4.96
CA THR A 175 -4.62 3.23 -6.08
C THR A 175 -3.84 4.22 -6.94
N SER A 176 -2.64 4.60 -6.49
CA SER A 176 -1.66 5.42 -7.22
C SER A 176 -0.27 5.08 -6.68
N VAL A 177 0.74 5.11 -7.54
CA VAL A 177 2.14 4.82 -7.17
C VAL A 177 3.12 5.79 -7.83
N ASP A 178 4.29 5.99 -7.24
CA ASP A 178 5.41 6.72 -7.85
C ASP A 178 6.19 5.86 -8.87
N ALA A 179 7.27 6.41 -9.44
CA ALA A 179 8.14 5.70 -10.40
C ALA A 179 8.80 4.42 -9.83
N ASN A 180 8.96 4.36 -8.50
CA ASN A 180 9.53 3.23 -7.77
C ASN A 180 8.45 2.27 -7.24
N LYS A 181 7.19 2.51 -7.61
CA LYS A 181 6.00 1.78 -7.16
C LYS A 181 5.65 2.00 -5.68
N ASN A 182 6.21 3.00 -5.01
CA ASN A 182 5.76 3.38 -3.68
C ASN A 182 4.32 3.86 -3.76
N TYR A 183 3.46 3.38 -2.86
CA TYR A 183 2.08 3.83 -2.78
C TYR A 183 2.03 5.34 -2.54
N GLN A 184 1.22 6.05 -3.33
CA GLN A 184 0.94 7.47 -3.15
C GLN A 184 -0.47 7.68 -2.59
N GLY A 185 -1.38 6.78 -2.96
CA GLY A 185 -2.75 6.72 -2.46
C GLY A 185 -3.21 5.28 -2.32
N TYR A 186 -4.22 5.05 -1.49
CA TYR A 186 -4.72 3.72 -1.18
C TYR A 186 -6.24 3.67 -1.08
N GLY A 187 -6.80 2.46 -1.11
CA GLY A 187 -8.18 2.23 -0.73
C GLY A 187 -8.42 0.82 -0.22
N ASN A 188 -9.48 0.68 0.57
CA ASN A 188 -9.92 -0.62 1.08
C ASN A 188 -10.38 -1.48 -0.07
N CYS A 189 -9.86 -2.70 -0.17
CA CYS A 189 -10.20 -3.61 -1.23
C CYS A 189 -11.65 -4.06 -1.15
N ASN A 190 -12.31 -4.14 -2.30
CA ASN A 190 -13.51 -4.93 -2.45
C ASN A 190 -13.10 -6.40 -2.53
N ILE A 191 -13.18 -7.10 -1.40
CA ILE A 191 -12.80 -8.52 -1.29
C ILE A 191 -13.60 -9.46 -2.21
N ALA A 192 -14.75 -9.04 -2.74
CA ALA A 192 -15.49 -9.81 -3.74
C ALA A 192 -14.83 -9.76 -5.13
N LEU A 193 -14.01 -8.74 -5.39
CA LEU A 193 -13.29 -8.51 -6.66
C LEU A 193 -11.78 -8.79 -6.54
N CYS A 194 -11.29 -8.95 -5.31
CA CYS A 194 -9.87 -9.08 -4.98
C CYS A 194 -9.62 -10.43 -4.30
N SER A 195 -9.32 -11.45 -5.11
CA SER A 195 -8.96 -12.80 -4.67
C SER A 195 -7.54 -12.87 -4.11
#